data_AF-A0A8H7MA63-F1
#
_entry.id   AF-A0A8H7MA63-F1
#
_cell.length_a   1.000
_cell.length_b   1.000
_cell.length_c   1.000
_cell.angle_alpha   90.00
_cell.angle_beta   90.00
_cell.angle_gamma   90.00
#
_symmetry.space_group_name_H-M   'P 1'
#
loop_
_entity.id
_entity.type
_entity.pdbx_description
1 polymer ?
#
loop_
_entity_poly.entity_id
_entity_poly.type
_entity_poly.pdbx_seq_one_letter_code
_entity_poly.pdbx_strand_id
1 'polypeptide(L)'
;MAITKISKPKRDELRDHLHHTLNILHNDAKLAHGDIKPNNIILEGNFPVLIDFSNAVFKSELNDKLWYSETCNDRDSLNEMFDRVDSSEATTMIIKRLGNLGPDVPGRDVQHLLAGLLSMSRWLSPEHIRDLQQAVPSPIPALSLHMATHLASKGQLHDAFDLLMQTIDHEERYPTPDLSDVSSTMCLMKQKAAYLAEDHHAVSGETIGPGALQLYGDAIEESYLHHGSSDFDLLNLRLDYARFLRYHASPEDAFREFCDIFNAMDESMAHAYLAAWLANTLKNEVIYELQDEEMISRAEDLWSKAQALAGGIS
;
A
#
# COMPACT_ATOMS: atom_id res chain seq x y z
N MET A 1 24.69 -19.51 -8.52
CA MET A 1 23.81 -19.45 -9.71
C MET A 1 22.96 -18.20 -9.57
N ALA A 2 22.84 -17.34 -10.58
CA ALA A 2 22.05 -16.12 -10.44
C ALA A 2 20.54 -16.46 -10.37
N ILE A 3 19.83 -15.93 -9.36
CA ILE A 3 18.38 -16.14 -9.16
C ILE A 3 17.57 -15.76 -10.41
N THR A 4 18.09 -14.81 -11.21
CA THR A 4 17.51 -14.35 -12.48
C THR A 4 17.43 -15.40 -13.59
N LYS A 5 18.07 -16.57 -13.44
CA LYS A 5 18.00 -17.68 -14.40
C LYS A 5 17.03 -18.79 -14.00
N ILE A 6 16.33 -18.61 -12.89
CA ILE A 6 15.40 -19.59 -12.31
C ILE A 6 13.97 -19.24 -12.75
N SER A 7 13.15 -20.22 -13.12
CA SER A 7 11.75 -19.98 -13.49
C SER A 7 10.95 -19.44 -12.30
N LYS A 8 9.91 -18.63 -12.56
CA LYS A 8 9.05 -18.07 -11.50
C LYS A 8 8.51 -19.12 -10.52
N PRO A 9 7.92 -20.25 -10.96
CA PRO A 9 7.46 -21.29 -10.03
C PRO A 9 8.58 -21.81 -9.12
N LYS A 10 9.79 -21.97 -9.68
CA LYS A 10 10.94 -22.42 -8.90
C LYS A 10 11.46 -21.34 -7.96
N ARG A 11 11.38 -20.06 -8.34
CA ARG A 11 11.70 -18.94 -7.43
C ARG A 11 10.72 -18.87 -6.27
N ASP A 12 9.43 -19.05 -6.53
CA ASP A 12 8.39 -19.09 -5.50
C ASP A 12 8.68 -20.23 -4.51
N GLU A 13 8.99 -21.44 -5.00
CA GLU A 13 9.42 -22.56 -4.14
C GLU A 13 10.65 -22.23 -3.28
N LEU A 14 11.66 -21.56 -3.86
CA LEU A 14 12.87 -21.17 -3.13
C LEU A 14 12.57 -20.09 -2.09
N ARG A 15 11.71 -19.11 -2.42
CA ARG A 15 11.27 -18.06 -1.51
C ARG A 15 10.55 -18.66 -0.31
N ASP A 16 9.63 -19.59 -0.54
CA ASP A 16 8.88 -20.26 0.53
C ASP A 16 9.80 -21.09 1.44
N HIS A 17 10.78 -21.79 0.85
CA HIS A 17 11.76 -22.56 1.62
C HIS A 17 12.65 -21.66 2.50
N LEU A 18 13.08 -20.50 1.96
CA LEU A 18 13.90 -19.54 2.70
C LEU A 18 13.09 -18.85 3.81
N HIS A 19 11.82 -18.50 3.57
CA HIS A 19 10.93 -18.00 4.62
C HIS A 19 10.72 -19.02 5.73
N HIS A 20 10.53 -20.29 5.36
CA HIS A 20 10.45 -21.37 6.35
C HIS A 20 11.74 -21.48 7.17
N THR A 21 12.90 -21.38 6.52
CA THR A 21 14.21 -21.40 7.18
C THR A 21 14.36 -20.22 8.14
N LEU A 22 14.01 -19.00 7.73
CA LEU A 22 14.01 -17.82 8.61
C LEU A 22 13.08 -18.01 9.80
N ASN A 23 11.89 -18.59 9.59
CA ASN A 23 10.98 -18.87 10.70
C ASN A 23 11.56 -19.85 11.72
N ILE A 24 12.28 -20.89 11.29
CA ILE A 24 12.99 -21.80 12.20
C ILE A 24 14.10 -21.04 12.96
N LEU A 25 14.90 -20.22 12.25
CA LEU A 25 15.96 -19.43 12.88
C LEU A 25 15.41 -18.47 13.94
N HIS A 26 14.38 -17.70 13.58
CA HIS A 26 13.79 -16.69 14.45
C HIS A 26 13.01 -17.32 15.62
N ASN A 27 12.20 -18.34 15.35
CA ASN A 27 11.27 -18.86 16.36
C ASN A 27 11.88 -19.96 17.22
N ASP A 28 12.66 -20.86 16.64
CA ASP A 28 13.15 -22.05 17.35
C ASP A 28 14.58 -21.82 17.86
N ALA A 29 15.46 -21.33 16.98
CA ALA A 29 16.87 -21.08 17.34
C ALA A 29 17.09 -19.75 18.05
N LYS A 30 16.10 -18.84 18.04
CA LYS A 30 16.20 -17.48 18.58
C LYS A 30 17.42 -16.73 18.04
N LEU A 31 17.65 -16.85 16.74
CA LEU A 31 18.79 -16.28 16.02
C LEU A 31 18.28 -15.46 14.83
N ALA A 32 18.71 -14.20 14.72
CA ALA A 32 18.56 -13.39 13.51
C ALA A 32 19.85 -13.50 12.67
N HIS A 33 19.74 -13.56 11.35
CA HIS A 33 20.89 -13.75 10.46
C HIS A 33 21.66 -12.44 10.24
N GLY A 34 20.96 -11.32 10.09
CA GLY A 34 21.53 -9.97 10.00
C GLY A 34 22.25 -9.64 8.69
N ASP A 35 22.26 -10.54 7.70
CA ASP A 35 22.95 -10.33 6.42
C ASP A 35 22.36 -11.19 5.28
N ILE A 36 21.03 -11.11 5.12
CA ILE A 36 20.33 -11.84 4.06
C ILE A 36 20.57 -11.13 2.72
N LYS A 37 21.37 -11.76 1.85
CA LYS A 37 21.68 -11.26 0.51
C LYS A 37 21.99 -12.41 -0.45
N PRO A 38 21.91 -12.21 -1.79
CA PRO A 38 22.12 -13.28 -2.76
C PRO A 38 23.43 -14.07 -2.60
N ASN A 39 24.51 -13.42 -2.17
CA ASN A 39 25.82 -14.05 -2.00
C ASN A 39 25.88 -14.99 -0.78
N ASN A 40 24.96 -14.82 0.17
CA ASN A 40 24.86 -15.62 1.39
C ASN A 40 23.83 -16.75 1.24
N ILE A 41 23.39 -17.02 0.00
CA ILE A 41 22.44 -18.08 -0.33
C ILE A 41 23.07 -18.97 -1.39
N ILE A 42 23.35 -20.21 -1.03
CA ILE A 42 23.85 -21.22 -1.97
C ILE A 42 22.75 -22.24 -2.27
N LEU A 43 22.82 -22.83 -3.46
CA LEU A 43 21.94 -23.93 -3.84
C LEU A 43 22.72 -25.23 -3.67
N GLU A 44 22.33 -26.05 -2.70
CA GLU A 44 22.81 -27.42 -2.56
C GLU A 44 21.82 -28.35 -3.25
N GLY A 45 22.12 -28.71 -4.51
CA GLY A 45 21.13 -29.32 -5.39
C GLY A 45 19.97 -28.37 -5.69
N ASN A 46 18.78 -28.72 -5.21
CA ASN A 46 17.55 -27.93 -5.39
C ASN A 46 17.09 -27.21 -4.11
N PHE A 47 17.88 -27.25 -3.04
CA PHE A 47 17.55 -26.66 -1.75
C PHE A 47 18.39 -25.40 -1.50
N PRO A 48 17.76 -24.28 -1.12
CA PRO A 48 18.49 -23.08 -0.75
C PRO A 48 19.04 -23.23 0.67
N VAL A 49 20.31 -22.89 0.85
CA VAL A 49 21.02 -22.94 2.13
C VAL A 49 21.55 -21.56 2.45
N LEU A 50 21.20 -21.04 3.62
CA LEU A 50 21.77 -19.81 4.17
C LEU A 50 23.17 -20.09 4.71
N ILE A 51 24.12 -19.22 4.35
CA ILE A 51 25.51 -19.27 4.80
C ILE A 51 25.94 -17.90 5.31
N ASP A 52 27.12 -17.85 5.94
CA ASP A 52 27.71 -16.62 6.50
C ASP A 52 26.89 -16.00 7.64
N PHE A 53 26.92 -16.67 8.79
CA PHE A 53 26.32 -16.21 10.05
C PHE A 53 27.24 -15.26 10.84
N SER A 54 28.20 -14.60 10.17
CA SER A 54 29.15 -13.70 10.87
C SER A 54 28.49 -12.48 11.49
N ASN A 55 27.35 -12.04 10.95
CA ASN A 55 26.53 -10.94 11.46
C ASN A 55 25.32 -11.42 12.28
N ALA A 56 25.23 -12.72 12.57
CA ALA A 56 24.07 -13.27 13.25
C ALA A 56 24.05 -12.86 14.73
N VAL A 57 22.86 -12.56 15.25
CA VAL A 57 22.67 -12.09 16.63
C VAL A 57 21.61 -12.93 17.33
N PHE A 58 21.91 -13.41 18.54
CA PHE A 58 20.95 -14.15 19.35
C PHE A 58 19.96 -13.21 20.05
N LYS A 59 18.71 -13.67 20.22
CA LYS A 59 17.67 -12.92 20.95
C LYS A 59 18.13 -12.50 22.36
N SER A 60 18.94 -13.32 23.03
CA SER A 60 19.45 -13.03 24.37
C SER A 60 20.34 -11.77 24.45
N GLU A 61 20.84 -11.30 23.31
CA GLU A 61 21.71 -10.11 23.22
C GLU A 61 20.92 -8.83 22.90
N LEU A 62 19.62 -8.96 22.59
CA LEU A 62 18.75 -7.88 22.15
C LEU A 62 17.54 -7.73 23.07
N ASN A 63 17.02 -6.50 23.16
CA ASN A 63 15.67 -6.29 23.72
C ASN A 63 14.61 -6.64 22.66
N ASP A 64 13.35 -6.82 23.08
CA ASP A 64 12.28 -7.27 22.18
C ASP A 64 12.05 -6.34 20.97
N LYS A 65 12.26 -5.03 21.13
CA LYS A 65 12.14 -4.06 20.03
C LYS A 65 13.24 -4.26 18.98
N LEU A 66 14.48 -4.39 19.42
CA LEU A 66 15.62 -4.64 18.53
C LEU A 66 15.51 -6.03 17.88
N TRP A 67 15.13 -7.05 18.66
CA TRP A 67 14.87 -8.39 18.14
C TRP A 67 13.82 -8.37 17.03
N TYR A 68 12.68 -7.70 17.26
CA TYR A 68 11.66 -7.53 16.24
C TYR A 68 12.23 -6.87 14.98
N SER A 69 12.96 -5.77 15.14
CA SER A 69 13.61 -5.07 14.03
C SER A 69 14.54 -5.96 13.22
N GLU A 70 15.41 -6.75 13.87
CA GLU A 70 16.35 -7.65 13.16
C GLU A 70 15.62 -8.76 12.39
N THR A 71 14.58 -9.36 12.99
CA THR A 71 13.79 -10.39 12.30
C THR A 71 12.98 -9.83 11.12
N CYS A 72 12.50 -8.58 11.22
CA CYS A 72 11.89 -7.87 10.10
C CYS A 72 12.91 -7.59 9.00
N ASN A 73 14.09 -7.07 9.35
CA ASN A 73 15.16 -6.78 8.39
C ASN A 73 15.56 -8.03 7.58
N ASP A 74 15.68 -9.20 8.21
CA ASP A 74 15.95 -10.46 7.51
C ASP A 74 14.86 -10.80 6.47
N ARG A 75 13.59 -10.69 6.86
CA ARG A 75 12.44 -10.97 5.98
C ARG A 75 12.32 -9.96 4.84
N ASP A 76 12.52 -8.69 5.15
CA ASP A 76 12.44 -7.60 4.17
C ASP A 76 13.56 -7.73 3.15
N SER A 77 14.78 -8.03 3.59
CA SER A 77 15.93 -8.27 2.70
C SER A 77 15.70 -9.50 1.79
N LEU A 78 15.10 -10.57 2.33
CA LEU A 78 14.71 -11.74 1.54
C LEU A 78 13.68 -11.38 0.48
N ASN A 79 12.60 -10.69 0.86
CA ASN A 79 11.55 -10.28 -0.05
C ASN A 79 12.08 -9.34 -1.12
N GLU A 80 12.87 -8.34 -0.75
CA GLU A 80 13.45 -7.38 -1.69
C GLU A 80 14.29 -8.05 -2.77
N MET A 81 15.05 -9.09 -2.42
CA MET A 81 15.85 -9.84 -3.39
C MET A 81 14.98 -10.51 -4.47
N PHE A 82 13.88 -11.15 -4.08
CA PHE A 82 12.96 -11.78 -5.03
C PHE A 82 12.17 -10.73 -5.82
N ASP A 83 11.70 -9.68 -5.14
CA ASP A 83 10.97 -8.56 -5.74
C ASP A 83 11.81 -7.84 -6.81
N ARG A 84 13.13 -7.70 -6.60
CA ARG A 84 14.05 -7.13 -7.61
C ARG A 84 14.08 -7.95 -8.89
N VAL A 85 14.10 -9.28 -8.78
CA VAL A 85 14.11 -10.19 -9.95
C VAL A 85 12.77 -10.12 -10.67
N ASP A 86 11.67 -10.24 -9.93
CA ASP A 86 10.31 -10.18 -10.48
C ASP A 86 10.05 -8.82 -11.15
N SER A 87 10.49 -7.72 -10.53
CA SER A 87 10.38 -6.38 -11.10
C SER A 87 11.22 -6.21 -12.36
N SER A 88 12.44 -6.76 -12.42
CA SER A 88 13.29 -6.68 -13.61
C SER A 88 12.67 -7.46 -14.78
N GLU A 89 12.12 -8.64 -14.52
CA GLU A 89 11.41 -9.43 -15.53
C GLU A 89 10.13 -8.71 -16.00
N ALA A 90 9.34 -8.19 -15.07
CA ALA A 90 8.13 -7.44 -15.39
C ALA A 90 8.44 -6.21 -16.26
N THR A 91 9.48 -5.44 -15.92
CA THR A 91 9.94 -4.29 -16.72
C THR A 91 10.35 -4.72 -18.13
N THR A 92 11.11 -5.81 -18.25
CA THR A 92 11.52 -6.35 -19.56
C THR A 92 10.31 -6.78 -20.39
N MET A 93 9.32 -7.41 -19.76
CA MET A 93 8.07 -7.82 -20.43
C MET A 93 7.26 -6.62 -20.88
N ILE A 94 7.15 -5.56 -20.06
CA ILE A 94 6.45 -4.32 -20.42
C ILE A 94 7.11 -3.68 -21.63
N ILE A 95 8.43 -3.46 -21.60
CA ILE A 95 9.17 -2.85 -22.72
C ILE A 95 9.00 -3.68 -24.00
N LYS A 96 9.12 -5.01 -23.90
CA LYS A 96 8.90 -5.90 -25.04
C LYS A 96 7.47 -5.81 -25.56
N ARG A 97 6.47 -5.70 -24.68
CA ARG A 97 5.07 -5.59 -25.08
C ARG A 97 4.80 -4.25 -25.75
N LEU A 98 5.28 -3.15 -25.19
CA LEU A 98 5.21 -1.81 -25.78
C LEU A 98 5.76 -1.80 -27.21
N GLY A 99 6.95 -2.39 -27.43
CA GLY A 99 7.52 -2.50 -28.77
C GLY A 99 6.75 -3.38 -29.77
N ASN A 100 5.79 -4.19 -29.29
CA ASN A 100 4.93 -5.05 -30.11
C ASN A 100 3.49 -4.54 -30.19
N LEU A 101 3.13 -3.47 -29.48
CA LEU A 101 1.82 -2.85 -29.65
C LEU A 101 1.77 -2.26 -31.05
N GLY A 102 0.84 -2.76 -31.87
CA GLY A 102 0.57 -2.20 -33.19
C GLY A 102 -0.10 -0.82 -33.08
N PRO A 103 -0.51 -0.22 -34.20
CA PRO A 103 -1.25 1.04 -34.20
C PRO A 103 -2.65 0.92 -33.57
N ASP A 104 -3.16 -0.30 -33.39
CA ASP A 104 -4.48 -0.56 -32.83
C ASP A 104 -4.47 -0.45 -31.29
N VAL A 105 -5.53 0.13 -30.73
CA VAL A 105 -5.71 0.26 -29.28
C VAL A 105 -5.71 -1.13 -28.64
N PRO A 106 -4.91 -1.37 -27.58
CA PRO A 106 -4.87 -2.69 -26.95
C PRO A 106 -6.22 -3.05 -26.35
N GLY A 107 -6.68 -4.27 -26.62
CA GLY A 107 -7.86 -4.83 -25.97
C GLY A 107 -7.70 -4.94 -24.44
N ARG A 108 -8.82 -5.03 -23.72
CA ARG A 108 -8.86 -5.06 -22.24
C ARG A 108 -7.94 -6.12 -21.63
N ASP A 109 -7.90 -7.33 -22.19
CA ASP A 109 -7.03 -8.40 -21.68
C ASP A 109 -5.55 -8.02 -21.67
N VAL A 110 -5.10 -7.28 -22.69
CA VAL A 110 -3.72 -6.78 -22.76
C VAL A 110 -3.49 -5.71 -21.70
N GLN A 111 -4.47 -4.84 -21.46
CA GLN A 111 -4.37 -3.81 -20.44
C GLN A 111 -4.37 -4.40 -19.02
N HIS A 112 -5.18 -5.43 -18.73
CA HIS A 112 -5.12 -6.15 -17.45
C HIS A 112 -3.76 -6.84 -17.25
N LEU A 113 -3.20 -7.44 -18.31
CA LEU A 113 -1.84 -7.98 -18.26
C LEU A 113 -0.81 -6.89 -17.95
N LEU A 114 -0.90 -5.73 -18.60
CA LEU A 114 0.00 -4.60 -18.34
C LEU A 114 -0.17 -4.07 -16.92
N ALA A 115 -1.40 -3.98 -16.40
CA ALA A 115 -1.67 -3.59 -15.02
C ALA A 115 -1.00 -4.55 -14.03
N GLY A 116 -1.15 -5.86 -14.23
CA GLY A 116 -0.49 -6.88 -13.41
C GLY A 116 1.04 -6.85 -13.52
N LEU A 117 1.60 -6.51 -14.69
CA LEU A 117 3.05 -6.33 -14.83
C LEU A 117 3.53 -5.05 -14.13
N LEU A 118 2.75 -3.96 -14.19
CA LEU A 118 3.09 -2.70 -13.52
C LEU A 118 3.05 -2.84 -12.01
N SER A 119 2.10 -3.58 -11.45
CA SER A 119 2.01 -3.82 -10.01
C SER A 119 3.23 -4.58 -9.45
N MET A 120 3.85 -5.44 -10.27
CA MET A 120 5.09 -6.14 -9.93
C MET A 120 6.35 -5.32 -10.23
N SER A 121 6.27 -4.31 -11.08
CA SER A 121 7.42 -3.48 -11.42
C SER A 121 7.60 -2.37 -10.38
N ARG A 122 8.83 -2.13 -9.93
CA ARG A 122 9.21 -1.01 -9.05
C ARG A 122 10.14 0.01 -9.73
N TRP A 123 10.72 -0.35 -10.89
CA TRP A 123 11.85 0.36 -11.49
C TRP A 123 11.58 0.93 -12.88
N LEU A 124 10.32 1.12 -13.25
CA LEU A 124 10.00 1.80 -14.51
C LEU A 124 10.35 3.28 -14.44
N SER A 125 10.94 3.78 -15.52
CA SER A 125 11.19 5.21 -15.67
C SER A 125 9.91 5.93 -16.13
N PRO A 126 9.76 7.24 -15.83
CA PRO A 126 8.62 8.03 -16.29
C PRO A 126 8.41 7.97 -17.80
N GLU A 127 9.49 7.87 -18.59
CA GLU A 127 9.43 7.76 -20.05
C GLU A 127 8.66 6.52 -20.49
N HIS A 128 8.89 5.37 -19.86
CA HIS A 128 8.15 4.15 -20.17
C HIS A 128 6.66 4.25 -19.83
N ILE A 129 6.31 5.01 -18.77
CA ILE A 129 4.91 5.27 -18.45
C ILE A 129 4.28 6.17 -19.51
N ARG A 130 4.99 7.20 -20.01
CA ARG A 130 4.53 8.06 -21.11
C ARG A 130 4.35 7.29 -22.41
N ASP A 131 5.29 6.39 -22.74
CA ASP A 131 5.15 5.50 -23.91
C ASP A 131 3.89 4.62 -23.78
N LEU A 132 3.59 4.17 -22.56
CA LEU A 132 2.39 3.39 -22.27
C LEU A 132 1.12 4.24 -22.36
N GLN A 133 1.14 5.50 -21.93
CA GLN A 133 0.03 6.45 -22.14
C GLN A 133 -0.22 6.73 -23.63
N GLN A 134 0.84 6.83 -24.43
CA GLN A 134 0.72 7.02 -25.89
C GLN A 134 0.15 5.78 -26.58
N ALA A 135 0.58 4.59 -26.16
CA ALA A 135 0.08 3.34 -26.72
C ALA A 135 -1.34 2.98 -26.23
N VAL A 136 -1.73 3.47 -25.06
CA VAL A 136 -3.04 3.21 -24.43
C VAL A 136 -3.70 4.54 -24.05
N PRO A 137 -4.33 5.25 -25.01
CA PRO A 137 -4.88 6.59 -24.76
C PRO A 137 -6.12 6.59 -23.86
N SER A 138 -6.75 5.43 -23.65
CA SER A 138 -7.88 5.25 -22.73
C SER A 138 -7.63 4.01 -21.87
N PRO A 139 -6.75 4.11 -20.87
CA PRO A 139 -6.40 2.99 -20.01
C PRO A 139 -7.57 2.61 -19.11
N ILE A 140 -7.74 1.30 -18.86
CA ILE A 140 -8.69 0.81 -17.85
C ILE A 140 -8.27 1.25 -16.44
N PRO A 141 -9.21 1.34 -15.47
CA PRO A 141 -8.94 1.74 -14.08
C PRO A 141 -7.70 1.09 -13.45
N ALA A 142 -7.59 -0.24 -13.55
CA ALA A 142 -6.48 -0.98 -12.94
C ALA A 142 -5.12 -0.57 -13.53
N LEU A 143 -5.09 -0.30 -14.84
CA LEU A 143 -3.87 0.13 -15.52
C LEU A 143 -3.52 1.57 -15.11
N SER A 144 -4.50 2.47 -15.11
CA SER A 144 -4.34 3.87 -14.70
C SER A 144 -3.84 4.01 -13.26
N LEU A 145 -4.41 3.24 -12.34
CA LEU A 145 -4.01 3.25 -10.92
C LEU A 145 -2.52 2.91 -10.76
N HIS A 146 -2.05 1.87 -11.44
CA HIS A 146 -0.64 1.48 -11.36
C HIS A 146 0.28 2.48 -12.09
N MET A 147 -0.11 2.98 -13.25
CA MET A 147 0.65 4.02 -13.96
C MET A 147 0.80 5.30 -13.10
N ALA A 148 -0.30 5.76 -12.49
CA ALA A 148 -0.29 6.91 -11.60
C ALA A 148 0.56 6.67 -10.36
N THR A 149 0.51 5.47 -9.79
CA THR A 149 1.37 5.08 -8.65
C THR A 149 2.85 5.17 -9.02
N HIS A 150 3.22 4.70 -10.21
CA HIS A 150 4.59 4.81 -10.74
C HIS A 150 5.01 6.27 -10.92
N LEU A 151 4.19 7.09 -11.57
CA LEU A 151 4.44 8.53 -11.77
C LEU A 151 4.63 9.26 -10.42
N ALA A 152 3.73 9.02 -9.47
CA ALA A 152 3.80 9.60 -8.13
C ALA A 152 5.09 9.20 -7.40
N SER A 153 5.51 7.92 -7.49
CA SER A 153 6.76 7.45 -6.89
C SER A 153 8.02 8.13 -7.44
N LYS A 154 7.92 8.77 -8.61
CA LYS A 154 8.99 9.55 -9.26
C LYS A 154 8.79 11.06 -9.11
N GLY A 155 7.85 11.49 -8.26
CA GLY A 155 7.53 12.90 -8.03
C GLY A 155 6.78 13.58 -9.17
N GLN A 156 6.26 12.83 -10.16
CA GLN A 156 5.40 13.36 -11.22
C GLN A 156 3.95 13.42 -10.72
N LEU A 157 3.70 14.18 -9.65
CA LEU A 157 2.42 14.20 -8.93
C LEU A 157 1.27 14.71 -9.81
N HIS A 158 1.52 15.76 -10.61
CA HIS A 158 0.52 16.34 -11.51
C HIS A 158 0.11 15.35 -12.61
N ASP A 159 1.08 14.75 -13.32
CA ASP A 159 0.80 13.75 -14.35
C ASP A 159 0.05 12.52 -13.79
N ALA A 160 0.39 12.11 -12.55
CA ALA A 160 -0.30 11.03 -11.86
C ALA A 160 -1.75 11.39 -11.55
N PHE A 161 -1.99 12.59 -11.01
CA PHE A 161 -3.33 13.08 -10.67
C PHE A 161 -4.19 13.22 -11.93
N ASP A 162 -3.68 13.86 -12.98
CA ASP A 162 -4.38 14.08 -14.24
C ASP A 162 -4.79 12.75 -14.87
N LEU A 163 -3.91 11.74 -14.85
CA LEU A 163 -4.22 10.41 -15.36
C LEU A 163 -5.37 9.75 -14.59
N LEU A 164 -5.35 9.84 -13.26
CA LEU A 164 -6.43 9.29 -12.43
C LEU A 164 -7.75 10.00 -12.73
N MET A 165 -7.75 11.34 -12.72
CA MET A 165 -8.96 12.13 -12.95
C MET A 165 -9.55 11.88 -14.34
N GLN A 166 -8.73 11.83 -15.39
CA GLN A 166 -9.22 11.52 -16.74
C GLN A 166 -9.87 10.14 -16.81
N THR A 167 -9.32 9.16 -16.08
CA THR A 167 -9.87 7.80 -16.06
C THR A 167 -11.14 7.72 -15.22
N ILE A 168 -11.18 8.39 -14.05
CA ILE A 168 -12.36 8.49 -13.19
C ILE A 168 -13.52 9.13 -13.97
N ASP A 169 -13.28 10.31 -14.56
CA ASP A 169 -14.25 11.02 -15.38
C ASP A 169 -14.80 10.16 -16.53
N HIS A 170 -13.92 9.36 -17.16
CA HIS A 170 -14.31 8.49 -18.25
C HIS A 170 -15.21 7.35 -17.78
N GLU A 171 -14.84 6.62 -16.72
CA GLU A 171 -15.65 5.52 -16.21
C GLU A 171 -16.97 5.98 -15.59
N GLU A 172 -17.01 7.16 -14.95
CA GLU A 172 -18.26 7.71 -14.43
C GLU A 172 -19.25 8.09 -15.54
N ARG A 173 -18.73 8.58 -16.69
CA ARG A 173 -19.56 8.87 -17.87
C ARG A 173 -19.97 7.64 -18.64
N TYR A 174 -19.10 6.63 -18.65
CA TYR A 174 -19.30 5.40 -19.41
C TYR A 174 -19.07 4.17 -18.52
N PRO A 175 -19.97 3.92 -17.55
CA PRO A 175 -19.79 2.83 -16.59
C PRO A 175 -19.71 1.52 -17.33
N THR A 176 -18.63 0.77 -17.13
CA THR A 176 -18.59 -0.56 -17.73
C THR A 176 -19.45 -1.55 -16.94
N PRO A 177 -20.41 -2.21 -17.62
CA PRO A 177 -21.32 -3.10 -16.93
C PRO A 177 -20.56 -4.30 -16.36
N ASP A 178 -20.78 -4.54 -15.07
CA ASP A 178 -20.67 -5.85 -14.42
C ASP A 178 -19.25 -6.37 -14.11
N LEU A 179 -18.45 -5.56 -13.39
CA LEU A 179 -17.22 -6.03 -12.76
C LEU A 179 -17.12 -5.45 -11.34
N SER A 180 -17.34 -6.28 -10.32
CA SER A 180 -17.09 -5.94 -8.91
C SER A 180 -15.65 -5.45 -8.67
N ASP A 181 -14.73 -5.87 -9.54
CA ASP A 181 -13.32 -5.47 -9.55
C ASP A 181 -13.11 -3.99 -9.95
N VAL A 182 -14.00 -3.44 -10.81
CA VAL A 182 -13.92 -2.04 -11.23
C VAL A 182 -14.25 -1.12 -10.07
N SER A 183 -15.30 -1.41 -9.30
CA SER A 183 -15.68 -0.59 -8.13
C SER A 183 -14.60 -0.52 -7.05
N SER A 184 -13.97 -1.65 -6.73
CA SER A 184 -12.87 -1.67 -5.76
C SER A 184 -11.68 -0.86 -6.28
N THR A 185 -11.38 -0.96 -7.58
CA THR A 185 -10.32 -0.19 -8.22
C THR A 185 -10.64 1.31 -8.26
N MET A 186 -11.88 1.69 -8.54
CA MET A 186 -12.33 3.08 -8.58
C MET A 186 -12.24 3.75 -7.20
N CYS A 187 -12.63 3.04 -6.14
CA CYS A 187 -12.40 3.49 -4.76
C CYS A 187 -10.92 3.80 -4.51
N LEU A 188 -10.02 2.87 -4.83
CA LEU A 188 -8.57 3.05 -4.68
C LEU A 188 -8.03 4.21 -5.53
N MET A 189 -8.57 4.41 -6.73
CA MET A 189 -8.20 5.53 -7.58
C MET A 189 -8.62 6.87 -7.01
N LYS A 190 -9.84 6.98 -6.47
CA LYS A 190 -10.32 8.21 -5.82
C LYS A 190 -9.54 8.53 -4.55
N GLN A 191 -9.27 7.52 -3.71
CA GLN A 191 -8.38 7.66 -2.56
C GLN A 191 -7.00 8.17 -2.98
N LYS A 192 -6.41 7.57 -4.02
CA LYS A 192 -5.09 7.97 -4.51
C LYS A 192 -5.09 9.38 -5.10
N ALA A 193 -6.13 9.76 -5.82
CA ALA A 193 -6.31 11.10 -6.36
C ALA A 193 -6.44 12.13 -5.23
N ALA A 194 -7.17 11.81 -4.15
CA ALA A 194 -7.30 12.67 -2.97
C ALA A 194 -5.92 12.94 -2.32
N TYR A 195 -5.13 11.89 -2.11
CA TYR A 195 -3.78 11.99 -1.58
C TYR A 195 -2.85 12.84 -2.46
N LEU A 196 -2.91 12.65 -3.78
CA LEU A 196 -2.09 13.42 -4.72
C LEU A 196 -2.51 14.90 -4.79
N ALA A 197 -3.80 15.20 -4.63
CA ALA A 197 -4.29 16.57 -4.57
C ALA A 197 -3.78 17.31 -3.32
N GLU A 198 -3.71 16.63 -2.17
CA GLU A 198 -3.15 17.15 -0.93
C GLU A 198 -1.65 17.49 -1.10
N ASP A 199 -0.85 16.50 -1.53
CA ASP A 199 0.59 16.67 -1.72
C ASP A 199 0.91 17.78 -2.72
N HIS A 200 0.17 17.86 -3.83
CA HIS A 200 0.40 18.91 -4.81
C HIS A 200 0.06 20.30 -4.26
N HIS A 201 -1.03 20.43 -3.51
CA HIS A 201 -1.39 21.70 -2.89
C HIS A 201 -0.29 22.16 -1.91
N ALA A 202 0.26 21.23 -1.12
CA ALA A 202 1.37 21.52 -0.22
C ALA A 202 2.64 21.98 -0.95
N VAL A 203 2.94 21.42 -2.14
CA VAL A 203 4.16 21.73 -2.90
C VAL A 203 4.02 23.00 -3.76
N SER A 204 2.86 23.20 -4.39
CA SER A 204 2.64 24.25 -5.40
C SER A 204 1.87 25.47 -4.89
N GLY A 205 1.05 25.30 -3.84
CA GLY A 205 0.03 26.28 -3.43
C GLY A 205 -1.16 26.41 -4.39
N GLU A 206 -1.18 25.66 -5.50
CA GLU A 206 -2.27 25.66 -6.48
C GLU A 206 -3.31 24.58 -6.13
N THR A 207 -4.58 24.85 -6.41
CA THR A 207 -5.67 23.88 -6.31
C THR A 207 -5.82 23.14 -7.65
N ILE A 208 -5.56 21.82 -7.69
CA ILE A 208 -5.88 21.01 -8.87
C ILE A 208 -7.28 20.39 -8.69
N GLY A 209 -8.18 20.64 -9.66
CA GLY A 209 -9.41 19.85 -9.82
C GLY A 209 -10.40 19.87 -8.64
N PRO A 210 -11.27 18.85 -8.49
CA PRO A 210 -12.07 18.68 -7.28
C PRO A 210 -11.13 18.61 -6.07
N GLY A 211 -11.48 19.33 -4.99
CA GLY A 211 -10.65 19.35 -3.80
C GLY A 211 -10.51 17.95 -3.19
N ALA A 212 -9.38 17.66 -2.54
CA ALA A 212 -9.11 16.39 -1.88
C ALA A 212 -10.26 15.93 -0.95
N LEU A 213 -10.94 16.88 -0.31
CA LEU A 213 -12.14 16.64 0.50
C LEU A 213 -13.25 15.89 -0.27
N GLN A 214 -13.55 16.33 -1.50
CA GLN A 214 -14.58 15.71 -2.34
C GLN A 214 -14.15 14.29 -2.74
N LEU A 215 -12.90 14.13 -3.17
CA LEU A 215 -12.38 12.83 -3.61
C LEU A 215 -12.37 11.78 -2.48
N TYR A 216 -12.04 12.19 -1.25
CA TYR A 216 -12.18 11.30 -0.09
C TYR A 216 -13.65 10.92 0.17
N GLY A 217 -14.57 11.89 0.12
CA GLY A 217 -16.01 11.64 0.26
C GLY A 217 -16.53 10.64 -0.77
N ASP A 218 -16.19 10.85 -2.03
CA ASP A 218 -16.59 9.98 -3.14
C ASP A 218 -15.99 8.56 -2.99
N ALA A 219 -14.73 8.45 -2.53
CA ALA A 219 -14.10 7.16 -2.26
C ALA A 219 -14.77 6.41 -1.10
N ILE A 220 -15.11 7.11 -0.02
CA ILE A 220 -15.79 6.53 1.16
C ILE A 220 -17.18 6.03 0.78
N GLU A 221 -17.96 6.84 0.04
CA GLU A 221 -19.28 6.45 -0.44
C GLU A 221 -19.20 5.19 -1.31
N GLU A 222 -18.27 5.17 -2.27
CA GLU A 222 -18.06 4.02 -3.15
C GLU A 222 -17.65 2.78 -2.36
N SER A 223 -16.68 2.89 -1.44
CA SER A 223 -16.27 1.77 -0.59
C SER A 223 -17.40 1.24 0.29
N TYR A 224 -18.22 2.13 0.84
CA TYR A 224 -19.36 1.78 1.71
C TYR A 224 -20.40 0.94 0.97
N LEU A 225 -20.67 1.26 -0.31
CA LEU A 225 -21.60 0.52 -1.15
C LEU A 225 -21.16 -0.94 -1.40
N HIS A 226 -19.86 -1.23 -1.34
CA HIS A 226 -19.30 -2.51 -1.74
C HIS A 226 -18.88 -3.41 -0.58
N HIS A 227 -18.31 -2.85 0.48
CA HIS A 227 -17.66 -3.65 1.53
C HIS A 227 -18.39 -3.59 2.90
N GLY A 228 -19.37 -2.72 3.04
CA GLY A 228 -20.10 -2.52 4.30
C GLY A 228 -19.32 -1.66 5.31
N SER A 229 -19.98 -1.30 6.42
CA SER A 229 -19.49 -0.24 7.34
C SER A 229 -18.29 -0.63 8.20
N SER A 230 -18.05 -1.93 8.41
CA SER A 230 -16.99 -2.47 9.28
C SER A 230 -15.84 -3.11 8.50
N ASP A 231 -15.77 -2.85 7.20
CA ASP A 231 -14.68 -3.34 6.37
C ASP A 231 -13.35 -2.63 6.71
N PHE A 232 -12.27 -3.40 6.79
CA PHE A 232 -10.98 -2.90 7.20
C PHE A 232 -10.40 -1.86 6.23
N ASP A 233 -10.60 -2.03 4.92
CA ASP A 233 -10.09 -1.10 3.91
C ASP A 233 -10.89 0.21 3.93
N LEU A 234 -12.22 0.12 4.11
CA LEU A 234 -13.06 1.30 4.37
C LEU A 234 -12.58 2.05 5.61
N LEU A 235 -12.35 1.37 6.73
CA LEU A 235 -11.95 2.03 7.97
C LEU A 235 -10.57 2.70 7.84
N ASN A 236 -9.63 2.11 7.08
CA ASN A 236 -8.36 2.76 6.76
C ASN A 236 -8.54 3.99 5.86
N LEU A 237 -9.41 3.91 4.86
CA LEU A 237 -9.73 5.06 4.00
C LEU A 237 -10.31 6.22 4.82
N ARG A 238 -11.27 5.93 5.71
CA ARG A 238 -11.84 6.90 6.64
C ARG A 238 -10.79 7.48 7.59
N LEU A 239 -9.82 6.67 8.00
CA LEU A 239 -8.70 7.12 8.82
C LEU A 239 -7.82 8.13 8.09
N ASP A 240 -7.49 7.86 6.82
CA ASP A 240 -6.74 8.79 5.97
C ASP A 240 -7.52 10.10 5.77
N TYR A 241 -8.83 10.00 5.56
CA TYR A 241 -9.70 11.18 5.49
C TYR A 241 -9.72 12.00 6.80
N ALA A 242 -9.82 11.35 7.96
CA ALA A 242 -9.76 12.02 9.26
C ALA A 242 -8.42 12.75 9.47
N ARG A 243 -7.30 12.17 9.02
CA ARG A 243 -5.99 12.83 9.03
C ARG A 243 -5.99 14.08 8.15
N PHE A 244 -6.47 13.95 6.92
CA PHE A 244 -6.60 15.07 5.99
C PHE A 244 -7.42 16.22 6.61
N LEU A 245 -8.60 15.89 7.17
CA LEU A 245 -9.47 16.87 7.83
C LEU A 245 -8.75 17.62 8.95
N ARG A 246 -7.95 16.91 9.76
CA ARG A 246 -7.23 17.52 10.88
C ARG A 246 -6.23 18.56 10.41
N TYR A 247 -5.43 18.24 9.40
CA TYR A 247 -4.35 19.11 8.94
C TYR A 247 -4.83 20.24 8.03
N HIS A 248 -5.94 20.05 7.32
CA HIS A 248 -6.32 20.93 6.20
C HIS A 248 -7.72 21.55 6.29
N ALA A 249 -8.59 21.10 7.20
CA ALA A 249 -9.98 21.55 7.27
C ALA A 249 -10.44 21.93 8.69
N SER A 250 -10.82 20.94 9.51
CA SER A 250 -11.38 21.12 10.85
C SER A 250 -10.97 19.94 11.76
N PRO A 251 -10.25 20.20 12.86
CA PRO A 251 -9.97 19.20 13.88
C PRO A 251 -11.24 18.59 14.48
N GLU A 252 -12.34 19.33 14.55
CA GLU A 252 -13.63 18.84 15.04
C GLU A 252 -14.26 17.81 14.09
N ASP A 253 -14.22 18.06 12.78
CA ASP A 253 -14.72 17.12 11.77
C ASP A 253 -13.83 15.86 11.72
N ALA A 254 -12.51 16.02 11.85
CA ALA A 254 -11.58 14.90 12.01
C ALA A 254 -11.92 14.06 13.25
N PHE A 255 -12.22 14.70 14.38
CA PHE A 255 -12.60 14.00 15.60
C PHE A 255 -13.92 13.23 15.47
N ARG A 256 -14.92 13.79 14.79
CA ARG A 256 -16.16 13.07 14.48
C ARG A 256 -15.88 11.81 13.65
N GLU A 257 -15.04 11.94 12.64
CA GLU A 257 -14.66 10.80 11.80
C GLU A 257 -13.93 9.71 12.62
N PHE A 258 -13.00 10.09 13.51
CA PHE A 258 -12.36 9.14 14.44
C PHE A 258 -13.37 8.41 15.34
N CYS A 259 -14.40 9.10 15.81
CA CYS A 259 -15.47 8.47 16.61
C CYS A 259 -16.25 7.44 15.79
N ASP A 260 -16.60 7.79 14.56
CA ASP A 260 -17.38 6.90 13.70
C ASP A 260 -16.58 5.68 13.26
N ILE A 261 -15.27 5.82 13.00
CA ILE A 261 -14.37 4.69 12.74
C ILE A 261 -14.37 3.75 13.96
N PHE A 262 -14.17 4.27 15.17
CA PHE A 262 -14.14 3.44 16.38
C PHE A 262 -15.47 2.71 16.61
N ASN A 263 -16.61 3.38 16.40
CA ASN A 263 -17.93 2.78 16.57
C ASN A 263 -18.22 1.67 15.54
N ALA A 264 -17.53 1.69 14.40
CA ALA A 264 -17.65 0.67 13.35
C ALA A 264 -16.66 -0.50 13.52
N MET A 265 -15.69 -0.40 14.44
CA MET A 265 -14.77 -1.50 14.77
C MET A 265 -15.49 -2.62 15.53
N ASP A 266 -15.09 -3.86 15.24
CA ASP A 266 -15.44 -5.06 16.02
C ASP A 266 -14.24 -5.57 16.85
N GLU A 267 -14.41 -6.68 17.57
CA GLU A 267 -13.37 -7.29 18.41
C GLU A 267 -12.31 -8.10 17.63
N SER A 268 -12.23 -7.98 16.30
CA SER A 268 -11.23 -8.69 15.51
C SER A 268 -9.81 -8.15 15.74
N MET A 269 -8.83 -9.03 15.52
CA MET A 269 -7.41 -8.68 15.64
C MET A 269 -6.99 -7.53 14.70
N ALA A 270 -7.60 -7.45 13.50
CA ALA A 270 -7.34 -6.36 12.56
C ALA A 270 -7.77 -5.00 13.13
N HIS A 271 -8.95 -4.95 13.75
CA HIS A 271 -9.44 -3.73 14.40
C HIS A 271 -8.68 -3.38 15.66
N ALA A 272 -8.13 -4.34 16.38
CA ALA A 272 -7.32 -4.04 17.54
C ALA A 272 -5.99 -3.32 17.19
N TYR A 273 -5.39 -3.57 16.01
CA TYR A 273 -4.29 -2.75 15.49
C TYR A 273 -4.74 -1.32 15.17
N LEU A 274 -5.89 -1.19 14.50
CA LEU A 274 -6.46 0.11 14.16
C LEU A 274 -6.80 0.91 15.43
N ALA A 275 -7.32 0.25 16.46
CA ALA A 275 -7.61 0.83 17.76
C ALA A 275 -6.35 1.28 18.50
N ALA A 276 -5.27 0.49 18.46
CA ALA A 276 -3.97 0.88 19.04
C ALA A 276 -3.44 2.15 18.37
N TRP A 277 -3.54 2.23 17.04
CA TRP A 277 -3.16 3.43 16.30
C TRP A 277 -4.05 4.62 16.67
N LEU A 278 -5.37 4.44 16.65
CA LEU A 278 -6.35 5.48 16.98
C LEU A 278 -6.10 6.05 18.38
N ALA A 279 -5.85 5.18 19.36
CA ALA A 279 -5.52 5.58 20.72
C ALA A 279 -4.27 6.48 20.78
N ASN A 280 -3.23 6.12 20.04
CA ASN A 280 -2.00 6.91 19.99
C ASN A 280 -2.23 8.29 19.36
N THR A 281 -2.99 8.34 18.26
CA THR A 281 -3.30 9.59 17.54
C THR A 281 -4.19 10.51 18.37
N LEU A 282 -5.25 9.99 18.98
CA LEU A 282 -6.13 10.77 19.85
C LEU A 282 -5.34 11.42 20.99
N LYS A 283 -4.50 10.61 21.68
CA LYS A 283 -3.71 11.06 22.82
C LYS A 283 -2.69 12.13 22.46
N ASN A 284 -1.92 11.92 21.40
CA ASN A 284 -0.75 12.75 21.13
C ASN A 284 -1.07 13.94 20.23
N GLU A 285 -2.14 13.85 19.42
CA GLU A 285 -2.31 14.77 18.30
C GLU A 285 -3.68 15.45 18.30
N VAL A 286 -4.77 14.78 18.68
CA VAL A 286 -6.13 15.35 18.54
C VAL A 286 -6.59 16.09 19.80
N ILE A 287 -6.43 15.48 20.98
CA ILE A 287 -6.99 16.03 22.24
C ILE A 287 -6.51 17.46 22.53
N TYR A 288 -5.24 17.75 22.23
CA TYR A 288 -4.64 19.06 22.50
C TYR A 288 -5.09 20.17 21.54
N GLU A 289 -5.65 19.81 20.37
CA GLU A 289 -6.12 20.76 19.35
C GLU A 289 -7.60 21.12 19.52
N LEU A 290 -8.36 20.31 20.25
CA LEU A 290 -9.76 20.55 20.54
C LEU A 290 -9.94 21.72 21.52
N GLN A 291 -10.89 22.60 21.23
CA GLN A 291 -11.22 23.75 22.09
C GLN A 291 -12.48 23.53 22.93
N ASP A 292 -13.31 22.56 22.54
CA ASP A 292 -14.58 22.26 23.20
C ASP A 292 -14.41 21.20 24.30
N GLU A 293 -14.81 21.54 25.53
CA GLU A 293 -14.64 20.65 26.71
C GLU A 293 -15.42 19.34 26.58
N GLU A 294 -16.58 19.34 25.92
CA GLU A 294 -17.36 18.12 25.68
C GLU A 294 -16.62 17.19 24.70
N MET A 295 -16.05 17.75 23.63
CA MET A 295 -15.25 16.98 22.68
C MET A 295 -13.97 16.42 23.32
N ILE A 296 -13.27 17.20 24.15
CA ILE A 296 -12.10 16.73 24.91
C ILE A 296 -12.48 15.54 25.79
N SER A 297 -13.56 15.65 26.57
CA SER A 297 -14.02 14.56 27.44
C SER A 297 -14.39 13.30 26.63
N ARG A 298 -15.05 13.46 25.48
CA ARG A 298 -15.36 12.34 24.59
C ARG A 298 -14.11 11.71 23.98
N ALA A 299 -13.10 12.51 23.64
CA ALA A 299 -11.85 12.03 23.09
C ALA A 299 -11.04 11.23 24.13
N GLU A 300 -11.04 11.64 25.39
CA GLU A 300 -10.42 10.90 26.50
C GLU A 300 -11.11 9.55 26.77
N ASP A 301 -12.45 9.52 26.71
CA ASP A 301 -13.22 8.28 26.80
C ASP A 301 -12.92 7.34 25.62
N LEU A 302 -12.91 7.88 24.40
CA LEU A 302 -12.58 7.13 23.18
C LEU A 302 -11.16 6.56 23.23
N TRP A 303 -10.19 7.36 23.66
CA TRP A 303 -8.81 6.94 23.88
C TRP A 303 -8.72 5.76 24.86
N SER A 304 -9.42 5.86 26.00
CA SER A 304 -9.44 4.81 27.03
C SER A 304 -10.02 3.50 26.50
N LYS A 305 -11.11 3.58 25.73
CA LYS A 305 -11.74 2.41 25.10
C LYS A 305 -10.85 1.77 24.03
N ALA A 306 -10.21 2.59 23.20
CA ALA A 306 -9.28 2.12 22.17
C ALA A 306 -8.05 1.43 22.78
N GLN A 307 -7.54 1.93 23.92
CA GLN A 307 -6.49 1.25 24.68
C GLN A 307 -6.94 -0.11 25.23
N ALA A 308 -8.17 -0.20 25.74
CA ALA A 308 -8.70 -1.46 26.25
C ALA A 308 -8.84 -2.51 25.13
N LEU A 309 -9.34 -2.10 23.96
CA LEU A 309 -9.47 -2.98 22.80
C LEU A 309 -8.10 -3.45 22.29
N ALA A 310 -7.10 -2.55 22.25
CA ALA A 310 -5.73 -2.89 21.88
C ALA A 310 -5.04 -3.82 22.90
N GLY A 311 -5.32 -3.65 24.19
CA GLY A 311 -4.72 -4.41 25.28
C GLY A 311 -5.24 -5.83 25.45
N GLY A 312 -6.38 -6.17 24.84
CA GLY A 312 -6.97 -7.52 24.89
C GLY A 312 -6.20 -8.60 24.11
N ILE A 313 -5.10 -8.25 23.44
CA ILE A 313 -4.29 -9.18 22.62
C ILE A 313 -3.06 -9.74 23.39
N SER A 314 -2.88 -9.39 24.67
CA SER A 314 -1.73 -9.86 25.47
C SER A 314 -1.83 -11.31 25.93
#